data_AF-A3HV54-F1
#
_entry.id   AF-A3HV54-F1
#
_cell.length_a   1.000
_cell.length_b   1.000
_cell.length_c   1.000
_cell.angle_alpha   90.00
_cell.angle_beta   90.00
_cell.angle_gamma   90.00
#
_symmetry.space_group_name_H-M   'P 1'
#
loop_
_entity.id
_entity.type
_entity.pdbx_description
1 polymer ?
#
loop_
_entity_poly.entity_id
_entity_poly.type
_entity_poly.pdbx_seq_one_letter_code
_entity_poly.pdbx_strand_id
1 'polypeptide(L)'
;MDDVLITTGAGTLISGKKALQDYIKRASGPKMYWIRTPEEIKVNPESKLAWETGTWKGYFEDSDKPVVGGNYSAQWTKKSGIWLIQSQLFVTLTLE
;
A
#
# COMPACT_ATOMS: atom_id res chain seq x y z
N MET A 1 -13.05 0.75 -0.37
CA MET A 1 -13.79 1.51 0.65
C MET A 1 -13.60 2.99 0.34
N ASP A 2 -14.60 3.83 0.54
CA ASP A 2 -14.57 5.19 0.00
C ASP A 2 -13.68 6.15 0.80
N ASP A 3 -13.50 5.90 2.09
CA ASP A 3 -12.73 6.67 3.08
C ASP A 3 -11.32 6.08 3.36
N VAL A 4 -10.72 5.37 2.40
CA VAL A 4 -9.36 4.82 2.55
C VAL A 4 -8.31 5.92 2.71
N LEU A 5 -7.35 5.75 3.61
CA LEU A 5 -6.21 6.67 3.78
C LEU A 5 -4.92 6.02 3.28
N ILE A 6 -4.13 6.75 2.49
CA ILE A 6 -2.85 6.25 1.96
C ILE A 6 -1.79 7.33 2.10
N THR A 7 -0.71 7.02 2.82
CA THR A 7 0.51 7.82 2.81
C THR A 7 1.50 7.15 1.89
N THR A 8 1.84 7.81 0.78
CA THR A 8 2.83 7.32 -0.21
C THR A 8 4.24 7.28 0.37
N GLY A 9 5.16 6.59 -0.31
CA GLY A 9 6.56 6.46 0.13
C GLY A 9 7.31 7.78 0.36
N ALA A 10 6.86 8.87 -0.27
CA ALA A 10 7.42 10.23 -0.12
C ALA A 10 6.56 11.14 0.79
N GLY A 11 5.57 10.59 1.50
CA GLY A 11 4.78 11.33 2.48
C GLY A 11 3.55 12.05 1.94
N THR A 12 3.21 11.94 0.65
CA THR A 12 1.92 12.47 0.15
C THR A 12 0.76 11.69 0.76
N LEU A 13 -0.16 12.39 1.42
CA LEU A 13 -1.41 11.84 1.91
C LEU A 13 -2.49 11.87 0.82
N ILE A 14 -3.12 10.72 0.60
CA ILE A 14 -4.25 10.52 -0.30
C ILE A 14 -5.42 10.08 0.56
N SER A 15 -6.50 10.86 0.55
CA SER A 15 -7.71 10.59 1.32
C SER A 15 -8.88 10.26 0.40
N GLY A 16 -9.31 9.01 0.49
CA GLY A 16 -10.47 8.47 -0.19
C GLY A 16 -10.23 7.89 -1.58
N LYS A 17 -11.16 7.05 -2.01
CA LYS A 17 -11.08 6.27 -3.26
C LYS A 17 -10.97 7.17 -4.49
N LYS A 18 -11.70 8.28 -4.53
CA LYS A 18 -11.65 9.24 -5.64
C LYS A 18 -10.27 9.89 -5.76
N ALA A 19 -9.72 10.38 -4.65
CA ALA A 19 -8.38 10.97 -4.65
C ALA A 19 -7.31 9.98 -5.09
N LEU A 20 -7.43 8.70 -4.70
CA LEU A 20 -6.55 7.64 -5.18
C LEU A 20 -6.67 7.42 -6.70
N GLN A 21 -7.89 7.35 -7.23
CA GLN A 21 -8.10 7.22 -8.68
C GLN A 21 -7.49 8.40 -9.44
N ASP A 22 -7.69 9.63 -8.96
CA ASP A 22 -7.14 10.82 -9.58
C ASP A 22 -5.61 10.92 -9.42
N TYR A 23 -5.06 10.39 -8.33
CA TYR A 23 -3.61 10.25 -8.15
C TYR A 23 -3.01 9.29 -9.19
N ILE A 24 -3.61 8.10 -9.36
CA ILE A 24 -3.16 7.09 -10.34
C ILE A 24 -3.29 7.63 -11.77
N LYS A 25 -4.40 8.30 -12.12
CA LYS A 25 -4.60 8.87 -13.46
C LYS A 25 -3.61 9.97 -13.81
N ARG A 26 -3.09 10.69 -12.82
CA ARG A 26 -2.06 11.73 -13.00
C ARG A 26 -0.64 11.17 -13.03
N ALA A 27 -0.45 9.90 -12.71
CA ALA A 27 0.85 9.28 -12.79
C ALA A 27 1.35 9.31 -14.24
N SER A 28 2.57 9.80 -14.41
CA SER A 28 3.28 9.87 -15.69
C SER A 28 4.63 9.19 -15.55
N GLY A 29 5.16 8.66 -16.64
CA GLY A 29 6.45 7.97 -16.65
C GLY A 29 6.32 6.52 -17.13
N PRO A 30 7.42 5.74 -17.02
CA PRO A 30 7.41 4.33 -17.38
C PRO A 30 6.39 3.56 -16.53
N LYS A 31 5.79 2.53 -17.13
CA LYS A 31 4.91 1.64 -16.41
C LYS A 31 5.71 0.84 -15.39
N MET A 32 5.13 0.70 -14.21
CA MET A 32 5.75 0.03 -13.08
C MET A 32 4.76 -0.92 -12.43
N TYR A 33 5.29 -1.94 -11.77
CA TYR A 33 4.55 -2.79 -10.86
C TYR A 33 5.24 -2.82 -9.49
N TRP A 34 4.45 -3.13 -8.46
CA TRP A 34 4.92 -3.18 -7.08
C TRP A 34 4.61 -4.54 -6.48
N ILE A 35 5.60 -5.11 -5.80
CA ILE A 35 5.46 -6.32 -4.99
C ILE A 35 5.49 -5.91 -3.53
N ARG A 36 4.51 -6.38 -2.75
CA ARG A 36 4.50 -6.32 -1.29
C ARG A 36 4.85 -7.71 -0.76
N THR A 37 5.76 -7.77 0.19
CA THR A 37 6.14 -8.99 0.92
C THR A 37 5.73 -8.82 2.38
N PRO A 38 4.59 -9.38 2.80
CA PRO A 38 4.15 -9.30 4.18
C PRO A 38 5.09 -10.08 5.11
N GLU A 39 5.45 -9.48 6.23
CA GLU A 39 6.31 -10.09 7.26
C GLU A 39 5.52 -10.43 8.52
N GLU A 40 4.52 -9.61 8.86
CA GLU A 40 3.64 -9.85 10.00
C GLU A 40 2.20 -9.47 9.67
N ILE A 41 1.26 -10.35 10.07
CA ILE A 41 -0.18 -10.06 10.07
C ILE A 41 -0.75 -10.40 11.46
N LYS A 42 -1.37 -9.43 12.13
CA LYS A 42 -2.07 -9.61 13.42
C LYS A 42 -3.56 -9.33 13.25
N VAL A 43 -4.40 -10.31 13.55
CA VAL A 43 -5.86 -10.19 13.38
C VAL A 43 -6.53 -10.03 14.75
N ASN A 44 -7.40 -9.03 14.88
CA ASN A 44 -8.34 -8.91 15.98
C ASN A 44 -9.74 -9.38 15.52
N PRO A 45 -10.18 -10.58 15.93
CA PRO A 45 -11.47 -11.12 15.52
C PRO A 45 -12.67 -10.43 16.17
N GLU A 46 -12.50 -9.73 17.30
CA GLU A 46 -13.58 -9.02 17.99
C GLU A 46 -13.88 -7.71 17.29
N SER A 47 -12.86 -6.87 17.12
CA SER A 47 -12.99 -5.56 16.46
C SER A 47 -13.06 -5.64 14.94
N LYS A 48 -12.85 -6.83 14.37
CA LYS A 48 -12.82 -7.06 12.91
C LYS A 48 -11.77 -6.20 12.20
N LEU A 49 -10.63 -6.01 12.86
CA LEU A 49 -9.47 -5.29 12.35
C LEU A 49 -8.30 -6.24 12.14
N ALA A 50 -7.39 -5.91 11.24
CA ALA A 50 -6.08 -6.55 11.18
C ALA A 50 -4.98 -5.53 10.89
N TRP A 51 -3.82 -5.78 11.48
CA TRP A 51 -2.56 -5.12 11.20
C TRP A 51 -1.76 -5.97 10.22
N GLU A 52 -1.17 -5.36 9.21
CA GLU A 52 -0.20 -5.95 8.30
C GLU A 52 1.03 -5.05 8.23
N THR A 53 2.23 -5.62 8.22
CA THR A 53 3.47 -4.89 7.92
C THR A 53 4.44 -5.77 7.14
N GLY A 54 5.32 -5.13 6.37
CA GLY A 54 6.38 -5.81 5.64
C GLY A 54 7.16 -4.87 4.73
N THR A 55 7.76 -5.42 3.69
CA THR A 55 8.55 -4.68 2.70
C THR A 55 7.82 -4.55 1.36
N TRP A 56 8.21 -3.55 0.58
CA TRP A 56 7.73 -3.36 -0.78
C TRP A 56 8.87 -3.04 -1.72
N LYS A 57 8.72 -3.47 -2.97
CA LYS A 57 9.67 -3.21 -4.07
C LYS A 57 8.90 -2.80 -5.32
N GLY A 58 9.41 -1.79 -6.03
CA GLY A 58 8.89 -1.30 -7.30
C GLY A 58 9.83 -1.64 -8.46
N TYR A 59 9.25 -2.00 -9.60
CA TYR A 59 9.95 -2.52 -10.77
C TYR A 59 9.40 -1.84 -12.03
N PHE A 60 10.23 -1.67 -13.05
CA PHE A 60 9.75 -1.41 -14.41
C PHE A 60 9.18 -2.71 -15.00
N GLU A 61 8.17 -2.61 -15.88
CA GLU A 61 7.51 -3.80 -16.48
C GLU A 61 8.48 -4.75 -17.23
N ASP A 62 9.61 -4.23 -17.70
CA ASP A 62 10.64 -4.95 -18.46
C ASP A 62 11.85 -5.39 -17.61
N SER A 63 11.80 -5.21 -16.28
CA SER A 63 12.91 -5.48 -15.37
C SER A 63 12.53 -6.40 -14.22
N ASP A 64 13.38 -7.39 -13.92
CA ASP A 64 13.31 -8.23 -12.73
C ASP A 64 14.05 -7.61 -11.52
N LYS A 65 14.78 -6.51 -11.74
CA LYS A 65 15.49 -5.79 -10.69
C LYS A 65 14.61 -4.66 -10.12
N PRO A 66 14.51 -4.55 -8.78
CA PRO A 66 13.78 -3.46 -8.16
C PRO A 66 14.57 -2.15 -8.33
N VAL A 67 13.85 -1.07 -8.59
CA VAL A 67 14.44 0.28 -8.74
C VAL A 67 14.13 1.19 -7.56
N VAL A 68 13.16 0.80 -6.74
CA VAL A 68 12.76 1.51 -5.51
C VAL A 68 12.15 0.51 -4.53
N GLY A 69 12.20 0.80 -3.23
CA GLY A 69 11.55 -0.03 -2.23
C GLY A 69 11.51 0.62 -0.86
N GLY A 70 11.10 -0.17 0.14
CA GLY A 70 11.13 0.21 1.54
C GLY A 70 10.12 -0.57 2.36
N ASN A 71 9.61 0.05 3.42
CA ASN A 71 8.69 -0.60 4.35
C ASN A 71 7.26 -0.10 4.17
N TYR A 72 6.29 -0.94 4.52
CA TYR A 72 4.89 -0.55 4.57
C TYR A 72 4.18 -1.14 5.78
N SER A 73 3.11 -0.46 6.19
CA SER A 73 2.10 -1.05 7.09
C SER A 73 0.71 -0.75 6.56
N ALA A 74 -0.25 -1.64 6.84
CA ALA A 74 -1.63 -1.51 6.44
C ALA A 74 -2.58 -1.90 7.57
N GLN A 75 -3.63 -1.10 7.73
CA GLN A 75 -4.79 -1.45 8.52
C GLN A 75 -5.84 -2.05 7.61
N TRP A 76 -6.33 -3.22 7.99
CA TRP A 76 -7.47 -3.89 7.40
C TRP A 76 -8.71 -3.79 8.28
N THR A 77 -9.88 -3.74 7.66
CA THR A 77 -11.19 -3.82 8.30
C THR A 77 -12.05 -4.86 7.59
N LYS A 78 -12.76 -5.70 8.33
CA LYS A 78 -13.68 -6.68 7.76
C LYS A 78 -15.08 -6.08 7.68
N LYS A 79 -15.57 -5.81 6.46
CA LYS A 79 -16.93 -5.31 6.20
C LYS A 79 -17.69 -6.34 5.38
N SER A 80 -18.89 -6.72 5.84
CA SER A 80 -19.74 -7.73 5.17
C SER A 80 -19.01 -9.03 4.82
N GLY A 81 -18.16 -9.51 5.75
CA GLY A 81 -17.38 -10.74 5.56
C GLY A 81 -16.08 -10.58 4.75
N ILE A 82 -15.83 -9.41 4.15
CA ILE A 82 -14.69 -9.15 3.26
C ILE A 82 -13.67 -8.25 3.96
N TRP A 83 -12.40 -8.64 3.93
CA TRP A 83 -11.30 -7.80 4.38
C TRP A 83 -10.99 -6.73 3.34
N LEU A 84 -10.99 -5.48 3.78
CA LEU A 84 -10.68 -4.30 2.97
C LEU A 84 -9.58 -3.49 3.65
N ILE A 85 -8.74 -2.84 2.86
CA ILE A 85 -7.78 -1.87 3.39
C ILE A 85 -8.52 -0.60 3.82
N GLN A 86 -8.29 -0.20 5.08
CA GLN A 86 -8.76 1.07 5.64
C GLN A 86 -7.68 2.15 5.58
N SER A 87 -6.44 1.79 5.87
CA SER A 87 -5.31 2.72 5.90
C SER A 87 -4.02 2.05 5.47
N GLN A 88 -3.12 2.79 4.83
CA GLN A 88 -1.77 2.33 4.48
C GLN A 88 -0.73 3.43 4.65
N LEU A 89 0.46 3.05 5.08
CA LEU A 89 1.64 3.88 5.14
C LEU A 89 2.76 3.17 4.38
N PHE A 90 3.37 3.86 3.42
CA PHE A 90 4.58 3.44 2.76
C PHE A 90 5.70 4.41 3.12
N VAL A 91 6.90 3.89 3.32
CA VAL A 91 8.12 4.67 3.49
C VAL A 91 9.13 4.18 2.47
N THR A 92 9.63 5.07 1.62
CA THR A 92 10.72 4.74 0.70
C THR A 92 12.04 4.71 1.46
N LEU A 93 12.75 3.58 1.37
CA LEU A 93 14.06 3.36 1.98
C LEU A 93 15.05 2.90 0.91
N THR A 94 16.32 2.77 1.28
CA THR A 94 17.33 2.15 0.41
C THR A 94 16.98 0.69 0.16
N LEU A 95 17.15 0.24 -1.09
CA LEU A 95 17.09 -1.18 -1.41
C LEU A 95 18.26 -1.89 -0.72
N GLU A 96 17.95 -2.95 0.02
CA GLU A 96 18.93 -3.92 0.49
C GLU A 96 19.40 -4.84 -0.64
#